data_AF-A0A3N4N4D6-F1
#
_entry.id   AF-A0A3N4N4D6-F1
#
_cell.length_a   1.000
_cell.length_b   1.000
_cell.length_c   1.000
_cell.angle_alpha   90.00
_cell.angle_beta   90.00
_cell.angle_gamma   90.00
#
_symmetry.space_group_name_H-M   'P 1'
#
loop_
_entity.id
_entity.type
_entity.pdbx_description
1 polymer ?
#
loop_
_entity_poly.entity_id
_entity_poly.type
_entity_poly.pdbx_seq_one_letter_code
_entity_poly.pdbx_strand_id
1 'polypeptide(L)'
;MKYRFEYDKDGRRLMVAELDDELDCINCTDEDLDCLGGYYRDMTVIFDIDLYCRLHRMLMAAGDDRKRVKVYMDATIRSVSGSFEYALMGCCLEICFYSSFDVEAHWFWQNTNIDFNVALAFPPEFYADPAAWFERETKAKGIKNHEKGWDDA
;
A
#
# COMPACT_ATOMS: atom_id res chain seq x y z
N MET A 1 -7.29 7.96 -5.87
CA MET A 1 -6.73 7.57 -4.56
C MET A 1 -6.56 8.80 -3.68
N LYS A 2 -7.21 8.83 -2.52
CA LYS A 2 -6.94 9.83 -1.47
C LYS A 2 -5.81 9.35 -0.56
N TYR A 3 -5.06 10.29 0.01
CA TYR A 3 -3.99 9.92 0.95
C TYR A 3 -3.70 11.01 1.99
N ARG A 4 -3.13 10.56 3.10
CA ARG A 4 -2.59 11.39 4.19
C ARG A 4 -1.34 10.76 4.79
N PHE A 5 -0.68 11.50 5.67
CA PHE A 5 0.52 11.06 6.38
C PHE A 5 0.29 11.04 7.88
N GLU A 6 0.82 10.01 8.52
CA GLU A 6 0.72 9.82 9.97
C GLU A 6 2.07 9.40 10.55
N TYR A 7 2.33 9.72 11.82
CA TYR A 7 3.38 9.09 12.59
C TYR A 7 2.82 7.88 13.32
N ASP A 8 3.50 6.74 13.24
CA ASP A 8 3.18 5.59 14.09
C ASP A 8 3.64 5.83 15.54
N LYS A 9 3.35 4.86 16.43
CA LYS A 9 3.75 4.91 17.84
C LYS A 9 5.27 4.95 18.07
N ASP A 10 6.04 4.49 17.10
CA ASP A 10 7.50 4.43 17.13
C ASP A 10 8.14 5.66 16.44
N GLY A 11 7.32 6.60 15.95
CA GLY A 11 7.76 7.81 15.25
C GLY A 11 8.09 7.59 13.76
N ARG A 12 7.71 6.46 13.17
CA ARG A 12 7.86 6.19 11.74
C ARG A 12 6.83 6.97 10.93
N ARG A 13 7.25 7.50 9.79
CA ARG A 13 6.37 8.21 8.85
C ARG A 13 5.62 7.20 8.01
N LEU A 14 4.31 7.17 8.17
CA LEU A 14 3.40 6.31 7.42
C LEU A 14 2.66 7.11 6.35
N MET A 15 2.51 6.51 5.18
CA MET A 15 1.49 6.91 4.22
C MET A 15 0.24 6.08 4.47
N VAL A 16 -0.91 6.75 4.51
CA VAL A 16 -2.23 6.13 4.58
C VAL A 16 -2.93 6.44 3.27
N ALA A 17 -3.02 5.44 2.40
CA ALA A 17 -3.64 5.51 1.09
C ALA A 17 -5.05 4.89 1.15
N GLU A 18 -6.07 5.70 0.91
CA GLU A 18 -7.46 5.25 0.77
C GLU A 18 -7.74 5.01 -0.70
N LEU A 19 -8.11 3.77 -1.02
CA LEU A 19 -8.51 3.40 -2.37
C LEU A 19 -9.87 4.04 -2.66
N ASP A 20 -10.04 4.52 -3.89
CA ASP A 20 -11.31 5.11 -4.32
C ASP A 20 -12.28 3.99 -4.74
N ASP A 21 -13.59 4.26 -4.76
CA ASP A 21 -14.67 3.30 -5.06
C ASP A 21 -14.62 2.67 -6.47
N GLU A 22 -13.63 3.01 -7.30
CA GLU A 22 -13.38 2.41 -8.61
C GLU A 22 -12.72 1.03 -8.41
N LEU A 23 -13.57 0.06 -8.08
CA LEU A 23 -13.27 -1.34 -7.78
C LEU A 23 -12.73 -2.15 -8.98
N ASP A 24 -12.66 -1.52 -10.16
CA ASP A 24 -12.23 -2.15 -11.42
C ASP A 24 -10.74 -2.54 -11.44
N CYS A 25 -10.00 -2.25 -10.36
CA CYS A 25 -8.55 -2.42 -10.29
C CYS A 25 -8.07 -3.50 -9.31
N ILE A 26 -8.96 -4.20 -8.60
CA ILE A 26 -8.56 -5.31 -7.73
C ILE A 26 -8.52 -6.58 -8.58
N ASN A 27 -7.32 -7.16 -8.72
CA ASN A 27 -7.17 -8.47 -9.33
C ASN A 27 -7.32 -9.57 -8.27
N CYS A 28 -7.89 -10.69 -8.67
CA CYS A 28 -8.11 -11.87 -7.86
C CYS A 28 -7.61 -13.10 -8.63
N THR A 29 -7.02 -14.07 -7.94
CA THR A 29 -6.62 -15.35 -8.56
C THR A 29 -7.80 -16.24 -8.91
N ASP A 30 -8.99 -15.98 -8.34
CA ASP A 30 -10.24 -16.64 -8.68
C ASP A 30 -11.09 -15.70 -9.55
N GLU A 31 -11.14 -15.97 -10.86
CA GLU A 31 -11.83 -15.15 -11.86
C GLU A 31 -13.37 -15.23 -11.76
N ASP A 32 -13.91 -16.26 -11.09
CA ASP A 32 -15.35 -16.47 -10.92
C ASP A 32 -15.92 -15.73 -9.69
N LEU A 33 -15.05 -15.05 -8.94
CA LEU A 33 -15.35 -14.45 -7.66
C LEU A 33 -15.92 -13.02 -7.79
N ASP A 34 -17.23 -12.90 -8.03
CA ASP A 34 -17.95 -11.62 -8.26
C ASP A 34 -18.16 -10.74 -6.99
N CYS A 35 -17.35 -10.95 -5.94
CA CYS A 35 -17.57 -10.29 -4.65
C CYS A 35 -16.60 -9.13 -4.36
N LEU A 36 -15.64 -8.87 -5.26
CA LEU A 36 -14.61 -7.84 -5.13
C LEU A 36 -15.23 -6.46 -4.90
N GLY A 37 -16.31 -6.19 -5.64
CA GLY A 37 -16.99 -4.91 -5.65
C GLY A 37 -17.57 -4.52 -4.29
N GLY A 38 -18.02 -5.44 -3.46
CA GLY A 38 -18.75 -5.11 -2.21
C GLY A 38 -17.87 -5.06 -0.96
N TYR A 39 -16.84 -5.90 -0.90
CA TYR A 39 -16.06 -6.13 0.33
C TYR A 39 -14.82 -5.24 0.47
N TYR A 40 -14.41 -4.59 -0.62
CA TYR A 40 -13.13 -3.88 -0.70
C TYR A 40 -13.24 -2.39 -1.10
N ARG A 41 -14.46 -1.83 -1.08
CA ARG A 41 -14.72 -0.42 -1.46
C ARG A 41 -13.95 0.59 -0.62
N ASP A 42 -13.76 0.28 0.65
CA ASP A 42 -13.17 1.17 1.65
C ASP A 42 -11.83 0.65 2.19
N MET A 43 -11.05 0.05 1.29
CA MET A 43 -9.70 -0.38 1.61
C MET A 43 -8.76 0.79 1.84
N THR A 44 -7.98 0.67 2.90
CA THR A 44 -6.87 1.53 3.23
C THR A 44 -5.58 0.73 3.26
N VAL A 45 -4.59 1.17 2.49
CA VAL A 45 -3.22 0.63 2.50
C VAL A 45 -2.32 1.57 3.28
N ILE A 46 -1.59 1.04 4.26
CA ILE A 46 -0.70 1.81 5.13
C ILE A 46 0.70 1.22 5.06
N PHE A 47 1.69 2.05 4.78
CA PHE A 47 3.09 1.60 4.67
C PHE A 47 4.09 2.66 5.15
N ASP A 48 5.29 2.20 5.52
CA ASP A 48 6.41 3.03 5.99
C ASP A 48 7.10 3.73 4.81
N ILE A 49 7.06 5.06 4.82
CA ILE A 49 7.62 5.93 3.77
C ILE A 49 9.14 5.78 3.68
N ASP A 50 9.80 5.72 4.83
CA ASP A 50 11.25 5.71 4.92
C ASP A 50 11.83 4.37 4.48
N LEU A 51 11.16 3.27 4.84
CA LEU A 51 11.49 1.94 4.36
C LEU A 51 11.27 1.84 2.84
N TYR A 52 10.12 2.31 2.34
CA TYR A 52 9.86 2.38 0.91
C TYR A 52 10.98 3.10 0.15
N CYS A 53 11.37 4.30 0.61
CA CYS A 53 12.42 5.09 -0.03
C CYS A 53 13.81 4.42 0.02
N ARG A 54 14.11 3.64 1.07
CA ARG A 54 15.35 2.84 1.13
C ARG A 54 15.32 1.70 0.11
N LEU A 55 14.22 0.96 0.06
CA LEU A 55 14.06 -0.18 -0.86
C LEU A 55 14.05 0.27 -2.32
N HIS A 56 13.35 1.35 -2.64
CA HIS A 56 13.38 1.97 -3.97
C HIS A 56 14.80 2.34 -4.40
N ARG A 57 15.60 2.97 -3.52
CA ARG A 57 17.00 3.31 -3.82
C ARG A 57 17.87 2.08 -4.05
N MET A 58 17.69 1.03 -3.25
CA MET A 58 18.39 -0.24 -3.45
C MET A 58 18.04 -0.87 -4.81
N LEU A 59 16.75 -0.84 -5.19
CA LEU A 59 16.27 -1.36 -6.46
C LEU A 59 16.81 -0.56 -7.65
N MET A 60 16.87 0.77 -7.54
CA MET A 60 17.48 1.63 -8.56
C MET A 60 18.99 1.40 -8.71
N ALA A 61 19.68 1.11 -7.60
CA ALA A 61 21.10 0.77 -7.61
C ALA A 61 21.40 -0.58 -8.29
N ALA A 62 20.42 -1.47 -8.43
CA ALA A 62 20.56 -2.73 -9.16
C ALA A 62 20.63 -2.56 -10.69
N GLY A 63 20.55 -1.33 -11.22
CA GLY A 63 20.73 -1.08 -12.65
C GLY A 63 19.67 -1.81 -13.50
N ASP A 64 20.09 -2.54 -14.53
CA ASP A 64 19.19 -3.28 -15.42
C ASP A 64 18.63 -4.56 -14.79
N ASP A 65 19.29 -5.12 -13.77
CA ASP A 65 18.81 -6.32 -13.07
C ASP A 65 17.53 -6.06 -12.29
N ARG A 66 17.20 -4.80 -12.01
CA ARG A 66 15.95 -4.41 -11.31
C ARG A 66 14.68 -4.91 -11.99
N LYS A 67 14.71 -5.16 -13.31
CA LYS A 67 13.59 -5.74 -14.07
C LYS A 67 13.31 -7.21 -13.74
N ARG A 68 14.21 -7.87 -13.01
CA ARG A 68 14.12 -9.27 -12.61
C ARG A 68 13.91 -9.44 -11.10
N VAL A 69 13.82 -8.34 -10.37
CA VAL A 69 13.74 -8.33 -8.92
C VAL A 69 12.38 -7.78 -8.52
N LYS A 70 11.73 -8.48 -7.60
CA LYS A 70 10.56 -7.99 -6.87
C LYS A 70 10.98 -7.70 -5.45
N VAL A 71 10.60 -6.54 -4.93
CA VAL A 71 10.89 -6.16 -3.55
C VAL A 71 9.57 -6.08 -2.80
N TYR A 72 9.51 -6.79 -1.68
CA TYR A 72 8.33 -6.79 -0.81
C TYR A 72 8.66 -6.07 0.49
N MET A 73 7.69 -5.32 1.00
CA MET A 73 7.71 -4.78 2.35
C MET A 73 6.37 -4.97 3.03
N ASP A 74 6.38 -5.11 4.35
CA ASP A 74 5.15 -5.22 5.13
C ASP A 74 4.29 -3.97 4.94
N ALA A 75 2.99 -4.18 4.81
CA ALA A 75 1.98 -3.14 4.78
C ALA A 75 0.83 -3.54 5.70
N THR A 76 0.13 -2.56 6.26
CA THR A 76 -1.16 -2.80 6.91
C THR A 76 -2.25 -2.48 5.90
N ILE A 77 -3.06 -3.48 5.57
CA ILE A 77 -4.24 -3.31 4.73
C ILE A 77 -5.45 -3.56 5.60
N ARG A 78 -6.40 -2.62 5.57
CA ARG A 78 -7.65 -2.71 6.33
C ARG A 78 -8.80 -2.33 5.42
N SER A 79 -9.94 -2.99 5.60
CA SER A 79 -11.22 -2.62 5.01
C SER A 79 -12.15 -2.20 6.14
N VAL A 80 -12.85 -1.07 5.98
CA VAL A 80 -13.81 -0.58 7.00
C VAL A 80 -15.12 -1.38 6.92
N SER A 81 -15.48 -1.87 5.73
CA SER A 81 -16.65 -2.69 5.43
C SER A 81 -16.36 -4.19 5.48
N GLY A 82 -15.08 -4.57 5.56
CA GLY A 82 -14.64 -5.95 5.63
C GLY A 82 -15.26 -6.68 6.81
N SER A 83 -15.96 -7.79 6.54
CA SER A 83 -16.44 -8.66 7.61
C SER A 83 -15.28 -9.49 8.18
N PHE A 84 -15.36 -9.84 9.47
CA PHE A 84 -14.40 -10.75 10.11
C PHE A 84 -14.31 -12.13 9.43
N GLU A 85 -15.29 -12.49 8.59
CA GLU A 85 -15.27 -13.74 7.80
C GLU A 85 -14.20 -13.71 6.70
N TYR A 86 -13.68 -12.54 6.35
CA TYR A 86 -12.67 -12.33 5.32
C TYR A 86 -11.41 -11.67 5.89
N ALA A 87 -10.86 -12.24 6.98
CA ALA A 87 -9.64 -11.74 7.59
C ALA A 87 -8.50 -11.66 6.54
N LEU A 88 -7.96 -10.45 6.37
CA LEU A 88 -6.86 -10.16 5.45
C LEU A 88 -5.54 -10.58 6.10
N MET A 89 -4.76 -11.40 5.41
CA MET A 89 -3.49 -11.92 5.89
C MET A 89 -2.39 -11.64 4.85
N GLY A 90 -1.13 -11.68 5.30
CA GLY A 90 0.04 -11.52 4.41
C GLY A 90 0.11 -10.18 3.69
N CYS A 91 -0.47 -9.13 4.28
CA CYS A 91 -0.55 -7.80 3.69
C CYS A 91 0.86 -7.25 3.42
N CYS A 92 1.16 -6.96 2.15
CA CYS A 92 2.45 -6.40 1.76
C CYS A 92 2.32 -5.42 0.59
N LEU A 93 3.37 -4.63 0.40
CA LEU A 93 3.58 -3.79 -0.76
C LEU A 93 4.68 -4.40 -1.62
N GLU A 94 4.36 -4.71 -2.88
CA GLU A 94 5.31 -5.09 -3.92
C GLU A 94 5.78 -3.84 -4.66
N ILE A 95 7.09 -3.74 -4.86
CA ILE A 95 7.77 -2.72 -5.66
C ILE A 95 8.51 -3.44 -6.78
N CYS A 96 8.11 -3.20 -8.03
CA CYS A 96 8.62 -3.96 -9.18
C CYS A 96 8.72 -3.13 -10.46
N PHE A 97 9.43 -3.67 -11.44
CA PHE A 97 9.62 -3.09 -12.78
C PHE A 97 9.24 -4.13 -13.85
N TYR A 98 7.95 -4.44 -14.00
CA TYR A 98 7.50 -5.39 -15.04
C TYR A 98 7.60 -4.78 -16.45
N SER A 99 7.04 -3.59 -16.64
CA SER A 99 7.06 -2.84 -17.91
C SER A 99 7.19 -1.33 -17.67
N SER A 100 6.44 -0.83 -16.70
CA SER A 100 6.64 0.41 -15.94
C SER A 100 7.09 0.11 -14.51
N PHE A 101 7.41 1.15 -13.75
CA PHE A 101 7.56 1.01 -12.31
C PHE A 101 6.18 0.99 -11.67
N ASP A 102 5.86 -0.11 -11.01
CA ASP A 102 4.55 -0.35 -10.41
C ASP A 102 4.70 -0.56 -8.90
N VAL A 103 3.68 -0.14 -8.16
CA VAL A 103 3.57 -0.31 -6.71
C VAL A 103 2.24 -1.00 -6.46
N GLU A 104 2.29 -2.25 -6.01
CA GLU A 104 1.09 -3.07 -5.81
C GLU A 104 0.93 -3.42 -4.33
N ALA A 105 -0.30 -3.33 -3.83
CA ALA A 105 -0.65 -3.86 -2.52
C ALA A 105 -1.23 -5.27 -2.69
N HIS A 106 -0.72 -6.22 -1.92
CA HIS A 106 -1.14 -7.63 -1.95
C HIS A 106 -1.67 -8.06 -0.60
N TRP A 107 -2.68 -8.93 -0.63
CA TRP A 107 -3.19 -9.64 0.54
C TRP A 107 -3.78 -10.98 0.09
N PHE A 108 -3.91 -11.91 1.02
CA PHE A 108 -4.63 -13.16 0.78
C PHE A 108 -5.72 -13.37 1.81
N TRP A 109 -6.73 -14.15 1.43
CA TRP A 109 -7.80 -14.53 2.33
C TRP A 109 -7.40 -15.66 3.25
N GLN A 110 -7.67 -15.49 4.55
CA GLN A 110 -7.38 -16.52 5.52
C GLN A 110 -8.10 -17.83 5.18
N ASN A 111 -7.35 -18.94 5.20
CA ASN A 111 -7.83 -20.29 4.91
C ASN A 111 -8.30 -20.53 3.47
N THR A 112 -7.94 -19.67 2.52
CA THR A 112 -8.14 -19.90 1.09
C THR A 112 -6.81 -19.79 0.34
N ASN A 113 -6.80 -20.20 -0.93
CA ASN A 113 -5.68 -19.98 -1.85
C ASN A 113 -5.96 -18.78 -2.78
N ILE A 114 -6.74 -17.81 -2.29
CA ILE A 114 -7.15 -16.66 -3.09
C ILE A 114 -6.26 -15.48 -2.73
N ASP A 115 -5.43 -15.08 -3.68
CA ASP A 115 -4.59 -13.89 -3.60
C ASP A 115 -5.28 -12.73 -4.31
N PHE A 116 -5.11 -11.55 -3.73
CA PHE A 116 -5.59 -10.30 -4.27
C PHE A 116 -4.43 -9.33 -4.44
N ASN A 117 -4.55 -8.48 -5.46
CA ASN A 117 -3.68 -7.33 -5.59
C ASN A 117 -4.42 -6.11 -6.14
N VAL A 118 -3.85 -4.93 -5.85
CA VAL A 118 -4.30 -3.67 -6.44
C VAL A 118 -3.10 -2.76 -6.66
N ALA A 119 -3.03 -2.15 -7.84
CA ALA A 119 -2.01 -1.16 -8.13
C ALA A 119 -2.33 0.17 -7.43
N LEU A 120 -1.36 0.72 -6.71
CA LEU A 120 -1.43 2.06 -6.15
C LEU A 120 -1.03 3.09 -7.21
N ALA A 121 -2.01 3.81 -7.73
CA ALA A 121 -1.80 4.84 -8.73
C ALA A 121 -1.26 6.14 -8.08
N PHE A 122 0.00 6.46 -8.38
CA PHE A 122 0.64 7.70 -7.97
C PHE A 122 0.80 8.67 -9.14
N PRO A 123 0.98 9.98 -8.89
CA PRO A 123 1.21 10.94 -9.97
C PRO A 123 2.62 10.77 -10.57
N PRO A 124 2.87 11.19 -11.82
CA PRO A 124 4.15 10.98 -12.49
C PRO A 124 5.39 11.46 -11.73
N GLU A 125 5.27 12.54 -10.94
CA GLU A 125 6.36 13.09 -10.15
C GLU A 125 6.82 12.13 -9.04
N PHE A 126 5.93 11.28 -8.54
CA PHE A 126 6.28 10.24 -7.58
C PHE A 126 7.22 9.23 -8.21
N TYR A 127 6.91 8.75 -9.41
CA TYR A 127 7.71 7.74 -10.10
C TYR A 127 9.08 8.26 -10.56
N ALA A 128 9.22 9.58 -10.72
CA ALA A 128 10.51 10.20 -11.03
C ALA A 128 11.46 10.25 -9.82
N ASP A 129 10.95 10.63 -8.64
CA ASP A 129 11.71 10.66 -7.39
C ASP A 129 10.75 10.52 -6.19
N PRO A 130 10.51 9.29 -5.70
CA PRO A 130 9.56 9.08 -4.62
C PRO A 130 9.95 9.81 -3.33
N ALA A 131 11.25 9.91 -3.04
CA ALA A 131 11.72 10.55 -1.82
C ALA A 131 11.43 12.06 -1.87
N ALA A 132 11.77 12.73 -2.98
CA ALA A 132 11.45 14.14 -3.14
C ALA A 132 9.94 14.42 -3.15
N TRP A 133 9.16 13.51 -3.73
CA TRP A 133 7.69 13.60 -3.72
C TRP A 133 7.14 13.53 -2.28
N PHE A 134 7.58 12.54 -1.50
CA PHE A 134 7.15 12.39 -0.11
C PHE A 134 7.53 13.60 0.76
N GLU A 135 8.75 14.11 0.65
CA GLU A 135 9.16 15.30 1.42
C GLU A 135 8.34 16.54 1.05
N ARG A 136 8.01 16.72 -0.24
CA ARG A 136 7.15 17.81 -0.68
C ARG A 136 5.72 17.67 -0.14
N GLU A 137 5.13 16.48 -0.28
CA GLU A 137 3.74 16.24 0.11
C GLU A 137 3.57 16.26 1.63
N THR A 138 4.50 15.68 2.39
CA THR A 138 4.48 15.73 3.87
C THR A 138 4.65 17.16 4.38
N LYS A 139 5.48 17.99 3.71
CA LYS A 139 5.60 19.42 4.03
C LYS A 139 4.32 20.20 3.72
N ALA A 140 3.64 19.87 2.62
CA ALA A 140 2.43 20.57 2.18
C ALA A 140 1.20 20.20 3.01
N LYS A 141 1.01 18.92 3.31
CA LYS A 141 -0.18 18.38 4.01
C LYS A 141 0.01 18.26 5.52
N GLY A 142 1.26 18.30 6.00
CA GLY A 142 1.62 17.93 7.35
C GLY A 142 1.58 16.41 7.58
N ILE A 143 2.11 15.99 8.73
CA ILE A 143 2.02 14.60 9.21
C ILE A 143 1.22 14.63 10.51
N LYS A 144 0.14 13.85 10.58
CA LYS A 144 -0.67 13.75 11.79
C LYS A 144 0.04 12.85 12.79
N ASN A 145 -0.01 13.18 14.07
CA ASN A 145 0.36 12.20 15.08
C ASN A 145 -0.77 11.17 15.18
N HIS A 146 -0.43 9.89 15.33
CA HIS A 146 -1.43 8.96 15.83
C HIS A 146 -1.80 9.44 17.24
N GLU A 147 -2.99 10.02 17.40
CA GLU A 147 -3.47 10.42 18.72
C GLU A 147 -3.46 9.17 19.58
N LYS A 148 -2.77 9.23 20.73
CA LYS A 148 -2.96 8.25 21.80
C LYS A 148 -4.44 8.30 22.17
N GLY A 149 -5.24 7.40 21.59
CA GLY A 149 -6.49 6.99 22.20
C GLY A 149 -6.14 6.49 23.60
N TRP A 150 -6.76 7.09 24.61
CA TRP A 150 -6.67 6.63 25.99
C TRP A 150 -6.93 5.13 26.08
N ASP A 151 -6.00 4.42 26.72
CA ASP A 151 -6.31 3.21 27.48
C ASP A 151 -5.54 3.31 28.80
N ASP A 152 -6.05 4.17 29.68
CA ASP A 152 -6.16 3.82 31.10
C ASP A 152 -7.42 2.95 31.21
N ALA A 153 -7.25 1.62 31.23
CA ALA A 153 -8.23 0.66 31.73
C ALA A 153 -7.52 -0.61 32.21
#